data_AF-A0A109J4F6-F1
#
_entry.id   AF-A0A109J4F6-F1
#
_cell.length_a   1.000
_cell.length_b   1.000
_cell.length_c   1.000
_cell.angle_alpha   90.00
_cell.angle_beta   90.00
_cell.angle_gamma   90.00
#
_symmetry.space_group_name_H-M   'P 1'
#
loop_
_entity.id
_entity.type
_entity.pdbx_description
1 polymer ?
#
loop_
_entity_poly.entity_id
_entity_poly.type
_entity_poly.pdbx_seq_one_letter_code
_entity_poly.pdbx_strand_id
1 'polypeptide(L)'
;MIGKRIELDGNNVEKGGQQFVTGRALKSDGYTNIHRIEPHGFSSMPVKGAKALLISPNSEADQAFVVGGEHPGLRPADLPGGATAIYDSSGNIIKLIGAGIVVQSGGVKMVISPDGVAITGGSITHNGKNIGDTHIHGGVVEGDNTTDVPV
;
A
#
# COMPACT_ATOMS: atom_id res chain seq x y z
N MET A 1 2.68 11.98 31.19
CA MET A 1 2.66 11.78 29.72
C MET A 1 1.24 12.05 29.25
N ILE A 2 1.04 12.98 28.31
CA ILE A 2 -0.27 13.23 27.70
C ILE A 2 -0.18 12.77 26.25
N GLY A 3 -0.89 11.70 25.92
CA GLY A 3 -1.06 11.26 24.53
C GLY A 3 -2.27 11.94 23.91
N LYS A 4 -2.13 12.48 22.69
CA LYS A 4 -3.25 13.11 21.96
C LYS A 4 -3.30 12.58 20.53
N ARG A 5 -4.51 12.48 19.96
CA ARG A 5 -4.67 12.26 18.52
C ARG A 5 -4.33 13.55 17.77
N ILE A 6 -3.48 13.45 16.76
CA ILE A 6 -3.14 14.54 15.84
C ILE A 6 -3.60 14.21 14.42
N GLU A 7 -4.03 15.22 13.67
CA GLU A 7 -4.27 15.13 12.23
C GLU A 7 -3.09 15.75 11.47
N LEU A 8 -2.48 14.97 10.58
CA LEU A 8 -1.34 15.38 9.77
C LEU A 8 -1.78 16.22 8.58
N ASP A 9 -0.99 17.22 8.21
CA ASP A 9 -1.31 18.12 7.10
C ASP A 9 -0.73 17.67 5.75
N GLY A 10 0.08 16.60 5.75
CA GLY A 10 0.73 16.02 4.58
C GLY A 10 2.13 16.59 4.29
N ASN A 11 2.65 17.51 5.11
CA ASN A 11 4.02 17.96 5.02
C ASN A 11 4.95 16.95 5.73
N ASN A 12 5.75 16.25 4.92
CA ASN A 12 6.73 15.27 5.38
C ASN A 12 8.13 15.72 4.94
N VAL A 13 9.08 15.76 5.88
CA VAL A 13 10.47 16.18 5.65
C VAL A 13 11.40 15.06 6.08
N GLU A 14 12.28 14.62 5.20
CA GLU A 14 13.34 13.68 5.52
C GLU A 14 14.63 14.43 5.87
N LYS A 15 15.21 14.15 7.04
CA LYS A 15 16.47 14.75 7.47
C LYS A 15 17.29 13.78 8.28
N GLY A 16 18.50 13.47 7.81
CA GLY A 16 19.41 12.56 8.52
C GLY A 16 18.87 11.13 8.64
N GLY A 17 18.08 10.67 7.66
CA GLY A 17 17.47 9.33 7.66
C GLY A 17 16.28 9.18 8.61
N GLN A 18 15.68 10.28 9.05
CA GLN A 18 14.49 10.33 9.90
C GLN A 18 13.40 11.16 9.23
N GLN A 19 12.16 10.74 9.42
CA GLN A 19 11.00 11.47 8.95
C GLN A 19 10.42 12.43 9.99
N PHE A 20 10.14 13.65 9.55
CA PHE A 20 9.47 14.69 10.32
C PHE A 20 8.14 15.06 9.69
N VAL A 21 7.09 15.18 10.49
CA VAL A 21 5.73 15.47 10.03
C VAL A 21 5.15 16.70 10.72
N THR A 22 4.16 17.30 10.07
CA THR A 22 3.41 18.46 10.61
C THR A 22 1.94 18.12 10.75
N GLY A 23 1.28 18.69 11.76
CA GLY A 23 -0.13 18.43 12.01
C GLY A 23 -0.75 19.32 13.07
N ARG A 24 -2.04 19.10 13.34
CA ARG A 24 -2.81 19.82 14.35
C ARG A 24 -3.50 18.86 15.31
N ALA A 25 -3.39 19.15 16.61
CA ALA A 25 -4.14 18.44 17.65
C ALA A 25 -5.47 19.18 17.92
N LEU A 26 -6.20 18.76 18.96
CA LEU A 26 -7.44 19.41 19.36
C LEU A 26 -7.21 20.88 19.77
N LYS A 27 -8.21 21.75 19.52
CA LYS A 27 -8.23 23.16 19.98
C LYS A 27 -7.14 24.07 19.40
N SER A 28 -6.75 23.86 18.14
CA SER A 28 -5.79 24.69 17.37
C SER A 28 -4.31 24.56 17.75
N ASP A 29 -3.93 23.60 18.59
CA ASP A 29 -2.52 23.27 18.82
C ASP A 29 -1.87 22.82 17.50
N GLY A 30 -0.91 23.59 17.00
CA GLY A 30 -0.14 23.30 15.79
C GLY A 30 1.24 22.74 16.13
N TYR A 31 1.63 21.67 15.45
CA TYR A 31 2.92 21.04 15.63
C TYR A 31 3.63 20.90 14.28
N THR A 32 4.88 21.35 14.22
CA THR A 32 5.67 21.41 12.99
C THR A 32 6.96 20.64 13.14
N ASN A 33 7.34 19.89 12.10
CA ASN A 33 8.59 19.12 12.07
C ASN A 33 8.78 18.22 13.30
N ILE A 34 7.75 17.44 13.65
CA ILE A 34 7.84 16.45 14.72
C ILE A 34 8.36 15.14 14.16
N HIS A 35 9.35 14.55 14.83
CA HIS A 35 9.88 13.24 14.47
C HIS A 35 8.79 12.16 14.53
N ARG A 36 8.63 11.41 13.44
CA ARG A 36 7.81 10.21 13.36
C ARG A 36 8.68 8.99 13.59
N ILE A 37 8.30 8.17 14.55
CA ILE A 37 9.01 6.92 14.82
C ILE A 37 8.68 5.90 13.74
N GLU A 38 9.70 5.44 13.04
CA GLU A 38 9.59 4.50 11.93
C GLU A 38 10.25 3.16 12.27
N PRO A 39 9.58 2.03 11.99
CA PRO A 39 10.20 0.71 12.14
C PRO A 39 11.18 0.44 10.99
N HIS A 40 12.27 -0.27 11.28
CA HIS A 40 13.19 -0.76 10.25
C HIS A 40 12.46 -1.66 9.23
N GLY A 41 12.79 -1.52 7.95
CA GLY A 41 12.22 -2.34 6.87
C GLY A 41 10.85 -1.90 6.36
N PHE A 42 10.29 -0.80 6.88
CA PHE A 42 9.06 -0.20 6.38
C PHE A 42 9.20 1.32 6.33
N SER A 43 9.18 1.88 5.13
CA SER A 43 9.17 3.33 4.90
C SER A 43 7.84 3.71 4.27
N SER A 44 7.19 4.72 4.83
CA SER A 44 5.93 5.25 4.30
C SER A 44 5.83 6.75 4.54
N MET A 45 5.05 7.43 3.70
CA MET A 45 4.82 8.86 3.76
C MET A 45 3.34 9.12 4.04
N PRO A 46 2.98 9.55 5.26
CA PRO A 46 1.60 9.88 5.58
C PRO A 46 1.06 10.99 4.69
N VAL A 47 -0.18 10.83 4.22
CA VAL A 47 -0.87 11.86 3.43
C VAL A 47 -1.63 12.83 4.34
N LYS A 48 -2.01 13.98 3.77
CA LYS A 48 -2.90 14.93 4.45
C LYS A 48 -4.16 14.24 4.98
N GLY A 49 -4.55 14.56 6.20
CA GLY A 49 -5.71 13.98 6.88
C GLY A 49 -5.40 12.69 7.64
N ALA A 50 -4.20 12.13 7.50
CA ALA A 50 -3.75 10.97 8.26
C ALA A 50 -3.78 11.26 9.77
N LYS A 51 -4.02 10.21 10.57
CA LYS A 51 -4.07 10.30 12.03
C LYS A 51 -2.83 9.65 12.63
N ALA A 52 -2.28 10.31 13.62
CA ALA A 52 -1.19 9.78 14.43
C ALA A 52 -1.45 9.98 15.92
N LEU A 53 -0.72 9.24 16.74
CA LEU A 53 -0.63 9.46 18.17
C LEU A 53 0.57 10.38 18.42
N LEU A 54 0.30 11.57 18.95
CA LEU A 54 1.31 12.49 19.46
C LEU A 54 1.59 12.14 20.92
N ILE A 55 2.88 12.01 21.24
CA ILE A 55 3.37 11.85 22.60
C ILE A 55 4.27 13.04 22.91
N SER A 56 3.93 13.78 23.96
CA SER A 56 4.75 14.89 24.48
C SER A 56 5.23 14.55 25.89
N PRO A 57 6.46 14.02 26.04
CA PRO A 57 7.09 13.86 27.33
C PRO A 57 7.13 15.20 28.07
N ASN A 58 6.84 15.20 29.37
CA ASN A 58 6.83 16.39 30.22
C ASN A 58 5.90 17.54 29.75
N SER A 59 5.00 17.28 28.79
CA SER A 59 4.21 18.31 28.12
C SER A 59 5.03 19.33 27.32
N GLU A 60 6.26 18.98 26.94
CA GLU A 60 7.14 19.81 26.12
C GLU A 60 6.99 19.46 24.64
N ALA A 61 6.68 20.45 23.80
CA ALA A 61 6.48 20.26 22.37
C ALA A 61 7.78 19.89 21.64
N ASP A 62 8.93 20.41 22.11
CA ASP A 62 10.25 20.15 21.52
C ASP A 62 10.73 18.71 21.71
N GLN A 63 10.15 17.99 22.68
CA GLN A 63 10.44 16.58 22.94
C GLN A 63 9.38 15.66 22.34
N ALA A 64 8.42 16.21 21.60
CA ALA A 64 7.32 15.44 21.08
C ALA A 64 7.75 14.55 19.92
N PHE A 65 7.09 13.41 19.79
CA PHE A 65 7.21 12.51 18.66
C PHE A 65 5.84 11.94 18.32
N VAL A 66 5.70 11.43 17.10
CA VAL A 66 4.48 10.77 16.65
C VAL A 66 4.69 9.32 16.28
N VAL A 67 3.64 8.53 16.47
CA VAL A 67 3.56 7.14 16.02
C VAL A 67 2.30 6.97 15.16
N GLY A 68 2.42 6.21 14.07
CA GLY A 68 1.33 5.98 13.12
C GLY A 68 1.43 6.85 11.87
N GLY A 69 0.31 7.43 11.44
CA GLY A 69 0.20 8.10 10.13
C GLY A 69 -0.81 7.44 9.18
N GLU A 70 -1.77 6.68 9.72
CA GLU A 70 -2.80 5.99 8.92
C GLU A 70 -3.92 6.96 8.51
N HIS A 71 -4.35 6.89 7.25
CA HIS A 71 -5.47 7.69 6.77
C HIS A 71 -6.79 6.90 6.83
N PRO A 72 -7.80 7.36 7.60
CA PRO A 72 -9.02 6.57 7.85
C PRO A 72 -9.85 6.30 6.60
N GLY A 73 -9.76 7.16 5.59
CA GLY A 73 -10.44 6.99 4.30
C GLY A 73 -9.64 6.28 3.21
N LEU A 74 -8.37 5.94 3.46
CA LEU A 74 -7.53 5.23 2.47
C LEU A 74 -7.12 3.84 2.96
N ARG A 75 -7.17 3.60 4.27
CA ARG A 75 -6.96 2.26 4.79
C ARG A 75 -8.00 1.30 4.20
N PRO A 76 -7.62 0.07 3.83
CA PRO A 76 -8.57 -0.95 3.40
C PRO A 76 -9.65 -1.17 4.48
N ALA A 77 -10.90 -0.87 4.15
CA ALA A 77 -12.06 -1.37 4.87
C ALA A 77 -12.22 -2.86 4.50
N ASP A 78 -12.64 -3.71 5.44
CA ASP A 78 -13.00 -5.11 5.18
C ASP A 78 -11.86 -6.14 5.02
N LEU A 79 -10.69 -5.87 5.62
CA LEU A 79 -9.74 -6.97 5.86
C LEU A 79 -10.32 -7.93 6.92
N PRO A 80 -10.39 -9.24 6.65
CA PRO A 80 -10.82 -10.22 7.64
C PRO A 80 -9.80 -10.31 8.79
N GLY A 81 -10.23 -10.84 9.94
CA GLY A 81 -9.35 -11.03 11.09
C GLY A 81 -8.11 -11.85 10.71
N GLY A 82 -6.92 -11.36 11.07
CA GLY A 82 -5.63 -11.99 10.77
C GLY A 82 -5.05 -11.67 9.39
N ALA A 83 -5.80 -11.02 8.49
CA ALA A 83 -5.26 -10.54 7.22
C ALA A 83 -4.36 -9.30 7.41
N THR A 84 -3.46 -9.10 6.46
CA THR A 84 -2.61 -7.90 6.41
C THR A 84 -2.54 -7.36 4.99
N ALA A 85 -2.28 -6.05 4.86
CA ALA A 85 -2.06 -5.41 3.58
C ALA A 85 -1.00 -4.31 3.65
N ILE A 86 -0.26 -4.16 2.56
CA ILE A 86 0.62 -3.02 2.27
C ILE A 86 -0.01 -2.27 1.11
N TYR A 87 -0.19 -0.96 1.24
CA TYR A 87 -0.95 -0.17 0.28
C TYR A 87 -0.48 1.29 0.21
N ASP A 88 -0.81 1.98 -0.86
CA ASP A 88 -0.54 3.42 -1.04
C ASP A 88 -1.82 4.25 -1.26
N SER A 89 -1.65 5.57 -1.37
CA SER A 89 -2.77 6.51 -1.60
C SER A 89 -3.35 6.47 -3.01
N SER A 90 -2.69 5.78 -3.95
CA SER A 90 -3.14 5.62 -5.34
C SER A 90 -4.00 4.36 -5.51
N GLY A 91 -4.17 3.56 -4.45
CA GLY A 91 -4.95 2.33 -4.47
C GLY A 91 -4.15 1.09 -4.88
N ASN A 92 -2.83 1.19 -5.00
CA ASN A 92 -1.99 0.01 -5.16
C ASN A 92 -1.96 -0.75 -3.83
N ILE A 93 -2.06 -2.08 -3.91
CA ILE A 93 -2.20 -2.89 -2.70
C ILE A 93 -1.69 -4.32 -2.89
N ILE A 94 -1.02 -4.83 -1.86
CA ILE A 94 -0.67 -6.23 -1.67
C ILE A 94 -1.37 -6.72 -0.40
N LYS A 95 -2.16 -7.79 -0.48
CA LYS A 95 -2.91 -8.38 0.64
C LYS A 95 -2.50 -9.83 0.85
N LEU A 96 -2.36 -10.22 2.12
CA LEU A 96 -2.26 -11.61 2.55
C LEU A 96 -3.57 -11.93 3.28
N ILE A 97 -4.40 -12.80 2.70
CA ILE A 97 -5.75 -13.12 3.18
C ILE A 97 -5.95 -14.63 3.14
N GLY A 98 -6.14 -15.25 4.31
CA GLY A 98 -6.30 -16.70 4.41
C GLY A 98 -5.08 -17.42 3.81
N ALA A 99 -5.31 -18.33 2.87
CA ALA A 99 -4.27 -19.03 2.11
C ALA A 99 -3.89 -18.33 0.79
N GLY A 100 -4.30 -17.07 0.60
CA GLY A 100 -4.13 -16.35 -0.66
C GLY A 100 -3.29 -15.08 -0.55
N ILE A 101 -2.69 -14.69 -1.66
CA ILE A 101 -1.98 -13.43 -1.86
C ILE A 101 -2.67 -12.68 -3.01
N VAL A 102 -2.99 -11.41 -2.79
CA VAL A 102 -3.57 -10.53 -3.81
C VAL A 102 -2.62 -9.38 -4.07
N VAL A 103 -2.23 -9.17 -5.32
CA VAL A 103 -1.49 -7.99 -5.77
C VAL A 103 -2.38 -7.23 -6.75
N GLN A 104 -2.64 -5.96 -6.48
CA GLN A 104 -3.52 -5.15 -7.30
C GLN A 104 -2.93 -3.76 -7.53
N SER A 105 -2.96 -3.32 -8.79
CA SER A 105 -2.59 -1.98 -9.22
C SER A 105 -3.53 -1.53 -10.34
N GLY A 106 -4.29 -0.47 -10.09
CA GLY A 106 -5.35 -0.03 -11.01
C GLY A 106 -6.32 -1.16 -11.36
N GLY A 107 -6.48 -1.42 -12.66
CA GLY A 107 -7.34 -2.48 -13.20
C GLY A 107 -6.69 -3.87 -13.29
N VAL A 108 -5.43 -4.04 -12.90
CA VAL A 108 -4.72 -5.32 -12.96
C VAL A 108 -4.71 -5.98 -11.58
N LYS A 109 -5.07 -7.27 -11.54
CA LYS A 109 -5.13 -8.06 -10.31
C LYS A 109 -4.48 -9.43 -10.53
N MET A 110 -3.56 -9.78 -9.64
CA MET A 110 -2.98 -11.11 -9.51
C MET A 110 -3.45 -11.74 -8.20
N VAL A 111 -3.96 -12.97 -8.26
CA VAL A 111 -4.36 -13.77 -7.11
C VAL A 111 -3.57 -15.06 -7.14
N ILE A 112 -2.80 -15.30 -6.07
CA ILE A 112 -2.20 -16.60 -5.80
C ILE A 112 -3.06 -17.27 -4.73
N SER A 113 -3.50 -18.49 -4.98
CA SER A 113 -4.27 -19.32 -4.04
C SER A 113 -3.82 -20.78 -4.13
N PRO A 114 -4.34 -21.68 -3.27
CA PRO A 114 -4.11 -23.12 -3.41
C PRO A 114 -4.54 -23.69 -4.77
N ASP A 115 -5.49 -23.05 -5.46
CA ASP A 115 -6.00 -23.48 -6.77
C ASP A 115 -5.13 -23.02 -7.94
N GLY A 116 -4.13 -22.16 -7.69
CA GLY A 116 -3.19 -21.68 -8.69
C GLY A 116 -3.04 -20.17 -8.72
N VAL A 117 -2.71 -19.63 -9.90
CA VAL A 117 -2.46 -18.21 -10.12
C VAL A 117 -3.44 -17.67 -11.16
N ALA A 118 -4.26 -16.70 -10.77
CA ALA A 118 -5.14 -15.97 -11.67
C ALA A 118 -4.61 -14.54 -11.86
N ILE A 119 -4.46 -14.12 -13.12
CA ILE A 119 -4.14 -12.73 -13.49
C ILE A 119 -5.30 -12.20 -14.33
N THR A 120 -5.90 -11.10 -13.90
CA THR A 120 -7.02 -10.46 -14.59
C THR A 120 -6.74 -8.98 -14.87
N GLY A 121 -7.17 -8.54 -16.05
CA GLY A 121 -6.94 -7.18 -16.54
C GLY A 121 -5.54 -6.96 -17.12
N GLY A 122 -5.43 -5.97 -18.00
CA GLY A 122 -4.16 -5.63 -18.67
C GLY A 122 -3.63 -6.72 -19.62
N SER A 123 -2.37 -6.59 -20.02
CA SER A 123 -1.64 -7.56 -20.84
C SER A 123 -0.66 -8.37 -19.98
N ILE A 124 -0.49 -9.66 -20.28
CA ILE A 124 0.55 -10.49 -19.66
C ILE A 124 1.67 -10.68 -20.68
N THR A 125 2.90 -10.31 -20.31
CA THR A 125 4.07 -10.49 -21.17
C THR A 125 5.18 -11.24 -20.46
N HIS A 126 5.94 -12.02 -21.23
CA HIS A 126 7.19 -12.63 -20.80
C HIS A 126 8.29 -12.23 -21.78
N ASN A 127 9.32 -11.53 -21.29
CA ASN A 127 10.41 -10.98 -22.11
C ASN A 127 9.90 -10.16 -23.31
N GLY A 128 8.85 -9.37 -23.10
CA GLY A 128 8.22 -8.53 -24.14
C GLY A 128 7.28 -9.28 -25.09
N LYS A 129 7.15 -10.61 -24.99
CA LYS A 129 6.19 -11.39 -25.79
C LYS A 129 4.86 -11.52 -25.06
N ASN A 130 3.74 -11.27 -25.75
CA ASN A 130 2.40 -11.53 -25.22
C ASN A 130 2.21 -13.04 -24.94
N ILE A 131 1.77 -13.36 -23.73
CA ILE A 131 1.39 -14.71 -23.29
C ILE A 131 -0.05 -14.74 -22.73
N GLY A 132 -0.83 -13.69 -22.96
CA GLY A 132 -2.23 -13.61 -22.60
C GLY A 132 -3.16 -14.37 -23.56
N ASP A 133 -4.46 -14.13 -23.41
CA ASP A 133 -5.54 -14.72 -24.22
C ASP A 133 -5.47 -14.39 -25.71
N THR A 134 -4.79 -13.30 -26.06
CA THR A 134 -4.59 -12.81 -27.44
C THR A 134 -3.23 -13.20 -28.04
N HIS A 135 -2.47 -14.11 -27.40
CA HIS A 135 -1.22 -14.57 -28.00
C HIS A 135 -1.49 -15.33 -29.30
N ILE A 136 -0.65 -15.11 -30.31
CA ILE A 136 -0.79 -15.73 -31.64
C ILE A 136 0.56 -16.26 -32.13
N HIS A 137 0.47 -17.30 -32.95
CA HIS A 137 1.59 -17.94 -33.64
C HIS A 137 1.58 -17.54 -35.12
N GLY A 138 2.71 -17.02 -35.63
CA GLY A 138 2.90 -16.73 -37.05
C GLY A 138 3.76 -17.80 -37.72
N GLY A 139 3.73 -17.86 -39.06
CA GLY A 139 4.54 -18.80 -39.84
C GLY A 139 4.02 -20.25 -39.81
N VAL A 140 2.75 -20.43 -39.46
CA VAL A 140 2.08 -21.74 -39.45
C VAL A 140 1.55 -22.03 -40.86
N VAL A 141 1.81 -23.24 -41.37
CA VAL A 141 1.08 -23.78 -42.52
C VAL A 141 -0.19 -24.43 -41.97
N GLU A 142 -1.34 -23.89 -42.33
CA GLU A 142 -2.64 -24.40 -41.87
C GLU A 142 -2.88 -25.82 -42.41
N GLY A 143 -3.47 -26.67 -41.59
CA GLY A 143 -3.97 -27.99 -41.98
C GLY A 143 -5.45 -28.12 -41.66
N ASP A 144 -6.11 -29.14 -42.21
CA ASP A 144 -7.57 -29.28 -42.15
C ASP A 144 -8.13 -29.69 -40.77
N ASN A 145 -7.27 -29.96 -39.79
CA ASN A 145 -7.66 -30.46 -38.48
C ASN A 145 -7.52 -29.39 -37.39
N THR A 146 -8.56 -29.24 -36.56
CA THR A 146 -8.47 -28.51 -35.29
C THR A 146 -7.78 -29.40 -34.25
N THR A 147 -6.76 -28.88 -33.58
CA THR A 147 -6.12 -29.58 -32.46
C THR A 147 -7.01 -29.53 -31.22
N ASP A 148 -6.83 -30.48 -30.31
CA ASP A 148 -7.45 -30.41 -29.00
C ASP A 148 -7.01 -29.14 -28.25
N VAL A 149 -7.85 -28.73 -27.28
CA VAL A 149 -7.47 -27.66 -26.35
C VAL A 149 -6.19 -28.05 -25.61
N PRO A 150 -5.28 -27.10 -25.32
CA PRO A 150 -4.12 -27.38 -24.47
C PRO A 150 -4.58 -28.05 -23.16
N VAL A 151 -3.93 -29.17 -22.81
CA VAL A 151 -4.14 -29.90 -21.54
C VAL A 151 -3.15 -29.48 -20.47
#